data_AF-A0A251PR07-F1
#
_entry.id   AF-A0A251PR07-F1
#
_cell.length_a   1.000
_cell.length_b   1.000
_cell.length_c   1.000
_cell.angle_alpha   90.00
_cell.angle_beta   90.00
_cell.angle_gamma   90.00
#
_symmetry.space_group_name_H-M   'P 1'
#
loop_
_entity.id
_entity.type
_entity.pdbx_description
1 polymer ?
#
loop_
_entity_poly.entity_id
_entity_poly.type
_entity_poly.pdbx_seq_one_letter_code
_entity_poly.pdbx_strand_id
1 'polypeptide(L)'
;MFLLLCLYDCPKIKGRRIKLQYVLVLSTFASEFKSYKYKHSLHYTLSISEFTTMEHFRFIFLSSFLYVILLVGVFASEDVSWETYWQSALPKTPIPQAVQELLHPENWPGTEGKRTYTGISKDALNINTIQSGSAFPTAGPESYAKAATGKIPVEQDVTTFFFEKDLHLGKKMTLHFPKTTNNAKFLPRLVARAQPFSSSKLPEILNRFSLKPESAEAEIVKQTIEECEEPSIEGEDKYCATSLESLVDFSVSKLGKYAEVFSTKVDGENKQEYRIARRVEKIGERSVVCHKQKYVYAVFYCHEIRSTRAYKVSLVGADGTKAEAVAVCHSDTRKWNIKLLAFQLLKVKPGTVPICHFLPSGNLLWVPN
;
A
#
# COMPACT_ATOMS: atom_id res chain seq x y z
N MET A 1 8.33 35.98 -18.92
CA MET A 1 9.56 35.17 -19.05
C MET A 1 9.84 34.52 -17.71
N PHE A 2 9.37 33.29 -17.52
CA PHE A 2 9.79 32.41 -16.42
C PHE A 2 10.01 31.02 -17.03
N LEU A 3 11.27 30.58 -17.02
CA LEU A 3 11.71 29.24 -17.42
C LEU A 3 11.23 28.22 -16.38
N LEU A 4 10.64 27.12 -16.83
CA LEU A 4 10.71 25.84 -16.13
C LEU A 4 11.22 24.79 -17.11
N LEU A 5 12.49 24.41 -16.96
CA LEU A 5 13.09 23.25 -17.60
C LEU A 5 12.83 22.04 -16.69
N CYS A 6 11.98 21.12 -17.14
CA CYS A 6 11.97 19.75 -16.64
C CYS A 6 13.05 18.97 -17.40
N LEU A 7 14.08 18.50 -16.69
CA LEU A 7 14.97 17.46 -17.14
C LEU A 7 14.59 16.17 -16.43
N TYR A 8 14.06 15.19 -17.16
CA TYR A 8 14.15 13.79 -16.76
C TYR A 8 14.39 12.91 -17.99
N ASP A 9 15.44 12.09 -17.87
CA ASP A 9 15.96 11.12 -18.81
C ASP A 9 14.92 10.07 -19.23
N CYS A 10 14.89 9.74 -20.52
CA CYS A 10 14.19 8.57 -21.04
C CYS A 10 15.22 7.49 -21.45
N PRO A 11 15.06 6.22 -21.02
CA PRO A 11 15.99 5.16 -21.38
C PRO A 11 15.85 4.74 -22.85
N LYS A 12 16.99 4.48 -23.49
CA LYS A 12 17.11 3.98 -24.87
C LYS A 12 16.34 2.67 -25.06
N ILE A 13 15.28 2.69 -25.88
CA ILE A 13 14.69 1.48 -26.47
C ILE A 13 15.00 1.47 -27.98
N LYS A 14 15.53 0.32 -28.43
CA LYS A 14 16.05 0.07 -29.78
C LYS A 14 14.99 0.28 -30.87
N GLY A 15 15.35 1.07 -31.88
CA GLY A 15 14.99 0.79 -33.26
C GLY A 15 13.60 1.23 -33.73
N ARG A 16 13.27 2.52 -33.68
CA ARG A 16 12.40 3.21 -34.66
C ARG A 16 12.67 4.72 -34.59
N ARG A 17 13.16 5.31 -35.69
CA ARG A 17 13.35 6.77 -35.81
C ARG A 17 11.98 7.44 -36.00
N ILE A 18 11.49 8.12 -34.98
CA ILE A 18 10.41 9.10 -35.14
C ILE A 18 11.09 10.47 -35.27
N LYS A 19 11.02 11.09 -36.46
CA LYS A 19 11.43 12.49 -36.67
C LYS A 19 10.29 13.38 -36.16
N LEU A 20 10.45 14.00 -35.00
CA LEU A 20 9.67 15.18 -34.63
C LEU A 20 10.42 16.44 -35.08
N GLN A 21 9.87 17.16 -36.04
CA GLN A 21 10.32 18.50 -36.43
C GLN A 21 9.72 19.50 -35.43
N TYR A 22 10.57 20.15 -34.63
CA TYR A 22 10.18 21.30 -33.82
C TYR A 22 10.60 22.59 -34.55
N VAL A 23 9.65 23.45 -34.86
CA VAL A 23 9.90 24.79 -35.41
C VAL A 23 10.13 25.74 -34.22
N LEU A 24 11.35 26.24 -34.12
CA LEU A 24 11.76 27.26 -33.15
C LEU A 24 11.69 28.63 -33.86
N VAL A 25 10.80 29.52 -33.42
CA VAL A 25 10.82 30.93 -33.88
C VAL A 25 11.52 31.76 -32.81
N LEU A 26 12.81 32.04 -33.04
CA LEU A 26 13.56 33.08 -32.35
C LEU A 26 13.51 34.34 -33.22
N SER A 27 12.87 35.41 -32.75
CA SER A 27 13.06 36.75 -33.35
C SER A 27 14.25 37.43 -32.68
N THR A 28 15.35 37.50 -33.42
CA THR A 28 16.55 38.27 -33.10
C THR A 28 16.31 39.77 -33.33
N PHE A 29 16.60 40.59 -32.31
CA PHE A 29 16.87 42.02 -32.45
C PHE A 29 18.28 42.22 -33.02
N ALA A 30 18.42 42.92 -34.14
CA ALA A 30 19.67 43.56 -34.55
C ALA A 30 19.38 44.78 -35.45
N SER A 31 19.99 45.90 -35.07
CA SER A 31 19.95 47.26 -35.61
C SER A 31 20.59 47.43 -36.99
N GLU A 32 20.15 48.43 -37.77
CA GLU A 32 21.09 49.27 -38.54
C GLU A 32 20.49 50.62 -39.01
N PHE A 33 21.26 51.68 -38.77
CA PHE A 33 21.05 53.08 -39.17
C PHE A 33 21.31 53.29 -40.67
N LYS A 34 20.50 54.10 -41.36
CA LYS A 34 20.95 54.94 -42.50
C LYS A 34 20.03 56.16 -42.70
N SER A 35 20.67 57.32 -42.71
CA SER A 35 20.12 58.68 -42.87
C SER A 35 20.10 59.08 -44.36
N TYR A 36 19.05 59.81 -44.82
CA TYR A 36 19.16 60.96 -45.75
C TYR A 36 17.84 61.79 -45.80
N LYS A 37 17.98 63.13 -45.81
CA LYS A 37 16.95 64.22 -45.76
C LYS A 37 16.12 64.32 -47.08
N TYR A 38 14.90 64.90 -47.20
CA TYR A 38 14.43 66.25 -46.82
C TYR A 38 12.88 66.42 -46.99
N LYS A 39 12.28 67.28 -46.13
CA LYS A 39 11.16 68.24 -46.27
C LYS A 39 9.65 67.84 -46.31
N HIS A 40 8.95 68.58 -45.43
CA HIS A 40 7.55 68.98 -45.33
C HIS A 40 6.61 68.22 -44.37
N SER A 41 6.16 69.01 -43.41
CA SER A 41 5.26 68.79 -42.28
C SER A 41 3.89 68.20 -42.67
N LEU A 42 3.45 67.18 -41.92
CA LEU A 42 2.03 66.99 -41.57
C LEU A 42 1.94 66.11 -40.31
N HIS A 43 1.40 66.70 -39.25
CA HIS A 43 0.96 66.00 -38.04
C HIS A 43 -0.22 65.09 -38.37
N TYR A 44 -0.10 63.77 -38.16
CA TYR A 44 -1.24 62.90 -37.86
C TYR A 44 -0.81 61.77 -36.89
N THR A 45 -1.21 61.97 -35.63
CA THR A 45 -1.72 60.97 -34.67
C THR A 45 -1.33 59.50 -34.85
N LEU A 46 -0.54 58.98 -33.89
CA LEU A 46 -0.56 57.58 -33.48
C LEU A 46 -2.00 57.17 -33.15
N SER A 47 -2.53 56.14 -33.81
CA SER A 47 -3.52 55.23 -33.23
C SER A 47 -3.68 54.00 -34.12
N ILE A 48 -3.90 52.85 -33.48
CA ILE A 48 -4.31 51.55 -34.06
C ILE A 48 -3.17 50.71 -34.67
N SER A 49 -2.31 50.12 -33.83
CA SER A 49 -1.71 48.80 -34.14
C SER A 49 -1.28 47.97 -32.92
N GLU A 50 -1.38 48.49 -31.69
CA GLU A 50 -0.98 47.74 -30.49
C GLU A 50 -2.10 46.89 -29.86
N PHE A 51 -3.36 47.06 -30.28
CA PHE A 51 -4.49 46.34 -29.67
C PHE A 51 -4.79 44.97 -30.30
N THR A 52 -4.40 44.74 -31.55
CA THR A 52 -4.67 43.47 -32.26
C THR A 52 -3.61 42.40 -31.96
N THR A 53 -2.38 42.78 -31.64
CA THR A 53 -1.28 41.85 -31.36
C THR A 53 -1.40 41.17 -30.00
N MET A 54 -1.91 41.87 -28.99
CA MET A 54 -2.12 41.31 -27.64
C MET A 54 -3.25 40.27 -27.58
N GLU A 55 -4.35 40.51 -28.29
CA GLU A 55 -5.49 39.58 -28.37
C GLU A 55 -5.09 38.27 -29.08
N HIS A 56 -4.34 38.35 -30.18
CA HIS A 56 -3.83 37.17 -30.89
C HIS A 56 -2.82 36.37 -30.04
N PHE A 57 -1.93 37.05 -29.30
CA PHE A 57 -1.02 36.37 -28.38
C PHE A 57 -1.77 35.65 -27.25
N ARG A 58 -2.80 36.29 -26.67
CA ARG A 58 -3.67 35.65 -25.66
C ARG A 58 -4.37 34.42 -26.22
N PHE A 59 -4.87 34.49 -27.45
CA PHE A 59 -5.54 33.35 -28.10
C PHE A 59 -4.59 32.18 -28.34
N ILE A 60 -3.36 32.44 -28.80
CA ILE A 60 -2.34 31.42 -29.01
C ILE A 60 -1.94 30.79 -27.67
N PHE A 61 -1.71 31.59 -26.63
CA PHE A 61 -1.41 31.09 -25.28
C PHE A 61 -2.55 30.23 -24.73
N LEU A 62 -3.79 30.68 -24.82
CA LEU A 62 -4.96 29.92 -24.36
C LEU A 62 -5.14 28.62 -25.15
N SER A 63 -4.96 28.64 -26.47
CA SER A 63 -5.07 27.43 -27.30
C SER A 63 -3.97 26.41 -26.99
N SER A 64 -2.74 26.87 -26.76
CA SER A 64 -1.60 26.02 -26.38
C SER A 64 -1.79 25.43 -24.98
N PHE A 65 -2.33 26.21 -24.04
CA PHE A 65 -2.65 25.74 -22.69
C PHE A 65 -3.78 24.72 -22.71
N LEU A 66 -4.82 24.94 -23.52
CA LEU A 66 -5.89 23.96 -23.75
C LEU A 66 -5.36 22.67 -24.38
N TYR A 67 -4.46 22.77 -25.35
CA TYR A 67 -3.85 21.61 -26.01
C TYR A 67 -2.96 20.81 -25.06
N VAL A 68 -2.19 21.49 -24.19
CA VAL A 68 -1.41 20.84 -23.13
C VAL A 68 -2.33 20.21 -22.09
N ILE A 69 -3.43 20.86 -21.69
CA ILE A 69 -4.44 20.26 -20.79
C ILE A 69 -5.10 19.05 -21.44
N LEU A 70 -5.42 19.10 -22.73
CA LEU A 70 -5.97 17.96 -23.49
C LEU A 70 -4.97 16.81 -23.58
N LEU A 71 -3.69 17.09 -23.88
CA LEU A 71 -2.64 16.07 -23.88
C LEU A 71 -2.43 15.46 -22.50
N VAL A 72 -2.34 16.29 -21.44
CA VAL A 72 -2.24 15.81 -20.06
C VAL A 72 -3.49 15.03 -19.66
N GLY A 73 -4.68 15.43 -20.11
CA GLY A 73 -5.95 14.73 -19.88
C GLY A 73 -6.01 13.36 -20.57
N VAL A 74 -5.45 13.25 -21.78
CA VAL A 74 -5.35 11.98 -22.52
C VAL A 74 -4.32 11.02 -21.90
N PHE A 75 -3.22 11.54 -21.34
CA PHE A 75 -2.26 10.71 -20.58
C PHE A 75 -2.70 10.43 -19.14
N ALA A 76 -3.62 11.22 -18.58
CA ALA A 76 -4.18 11.02 -17.24
C ALA A 76 -5.38 10.05 -17.22
N SER A 77 -5.87 9.61 -18.39
CA SER A 77 -7.06 8.75 -18.49
C SER A 77 -6.77 7.27 -18.73
N GLU A 78 -5.52 6.82 -18.72
CA GLU A 78 -5.24 5.39 -18.57
C GLU A 78 -5.25 5.05 -17.08
N ASP A 79 -6.45 4.84 -16.54
CA ASP A 79 -6.62 4.03 -15.34
C ASP A 79 -6.14 2.61 -15.69
N VAL A 80 -4.83 2.38 -15.54
CA VAL A 80 -4.23 1.06 -15.71
C VAL A 80 -4.96 0.13 -14.76
N SER A 81 -5.65 -0.86 -15.32
CA SER A 81 -6.38 -1.84 -14.52
C SER A 81 -5.42 -2.51 -13.53
N TRP A 82 -5.93 -2.88 -12.35
CA TRP A 82 -5.10 -3.50 -11.31
C TRP A 82 -4.44 -4.79 -11.80
N GLU A 83 -5.08 -5.52 -12.72
CA GLU A 83 -4.55 -6.70 -13.41
C GLU A 83 -3.32 -6.33 -14.23
N THR A 84 -3.44 -5.29 -15.05
CA THR A 84 -2.37 -4.86 -15.95
C THR A 84 -1.15 -4.41 -15.15
N TYR A 85 -1.40 -3.68 -14.06
CA TYR A 85 -0.34 -3.29 -13.13
C TYR A 85 0.31 -4.51 -12.46
N TRP A 86 -0.49 -5.42 -11.91
CA TRP A 86 0.01 -6.61 -11.23
C TRP A 86 0.85 -7.48 -12.17
N GLN A 87 0.36 -7.76 -13.38
CA GLN A 87 1.08 -8.56 -14.38
C GLN A 87 2.39 -7.89 -14.82
N SER A 88 2.43 -6.55 -14.90
CA SER A 88 3.66 -5.81 -15.21
C SER A 88 4.70 -5.89 -14.08
N ALA A 89 4.25 -5.81 -12.84
CA ALA A 89 5.12 -5.87 -11.66
C ALA A 89 5.57 -7.30 -11.33
N LEU A 90 4.68 -8.29 -11.54
CA LEU A 90 4.81 -9.69 -11.10
C LEU A 90 4.35 -10.64 -12.21
N PRO A 91 5.12 -10.77 -13.30
CA PRO A 91 4.68 -11.43 -14.54
C PRO A 91 4.43 -12.94 -14.42
N LYS A 92 4.81 -13.57 -13.32
CA LYS A 92 4.66 -15.02 -13.08
C LYS A 92 3.78 -15.35 -11.89
N THR A 93 3.21 -14.34 -11.23
CA THR A 93 2.55 -14.52 -9.95
C THR A 93 1.08 -14.21 -10.10
N PRO A 94 0.18 -15.20 -9.91
CA PRO A 94 -1.25 -14.92 -9.95
C PRO A 94 -1.66 -14.03 -8.78
N ILE A 95 -2.71 -13.22 -8.97
CA ILE A 95 -3.28 -12.40 -7.90
C ILE A 95 -3.93 -13.35 -6.90
N PRO A 96 -3.49 -13.40 -5.63
CA PRO A 96 -4.05 -14.32 -4.66
C PRO A 96 -5.49 -13.91 -4.31
N GLN A 97 -6.33 -14.90 -3.95
CA GLN A 97 -7.72 -14.67 -3.57
C GLN A 97 -7.88 -13.59 -2.49
N ALA A 98 -6.99 -13.57 -1.50
CA ALA A 98 -6.97 -12.57 -0.44
C ALA A 98 -6.78 -11.13 -0.94
N VAL A 99 -6.15 -10.93 -2.11
CA VAL A 99 -6.07 -9.62 -2.78
C VAL A 99 -7.29 -9.39 -3.65
N GLN A 100 -7.73 -10.39 -4.43
CA GLN A 100 -8.93 -10.29 -5.29
C GLN A 100 -10.17 -9.84 -4.50
N GLU A 101 -10.34 -10.38 -3.28
CA GLU A 101 -11.41 -10.01 -2.37
C GLU A 101 -11.34 -8.54 -1.89
N LEU A 102 -10.25 -7.82 -2.15
CA LEU A 102 -10.07 -6.40 -1.80
C LEU A 102 -10.18 -5.47 -3.00
N LEU A 103 -10.33 -6.01 -4.20
CA LEU A 103 -10.47 -5.23 -5.42
C LEU A 103 -11.95 -4.87 -5.62
N HIS A 104 -12.16 -3.76 -6.32
CA HIS A 104 -13.48 -3.38 -6.81
C HIS A 104 -13.85 -4.25 -8.02
N PRO A 105 -15.13 -4.60 -8.22
CA PRO A 105 -15.56 -5.26 -9.47
C PRO A 105 -15.26 -4.37 -10.69
N GLU A 106 -14.98 -4.99 -11.83
CA GLU A 106 -14.51 -4.35 -13.08
C GLU A 106 -15.39 -3.17 -13.58
N ASN A 107 -16.67 -3.10 -13.18
CA ASN A 107 -17.64 -2.07 -13.57
C ASN A 107 -17.88 -0.99 -12.49
N TRP A 108 -16.87 -0.67 -11.68
CA TRP A 108 -17.00 0.34 -10.64
C TRP A 108 -17.15 1.76 -11.24
N PRO A 109 -18.25 2.50 -10.96
CA PRO A 109 -18.45 3.83 -11.54
C PRO A 109 -17.52 4.84 -10.85
N GLY A 110 -16.37 5.08 -11.47
CA GLY A 110 -15.44 6.16 -11.13
C GLY A 110 -15.86 7.55 -11.63
N THR A 111 -16.97 7.66 -12.36
CA THR A 111 -17.42 8.91 -12.98
C THR A 111 -18.91 9.14 -12.73
N GLU A 112 -19.19 10.28 -12.09
CA GLU A 112 -20.50 10.91 -11.85
C GLU A 112 -21.30 10.51 -10.59
N GLY A 113 -21.43 11.52 -9.71
CA GLY A 113 -22.67 11.82 -8.98
C GLY A 113 -23.20 10.82 -7.95
N LYS A 114 -22.92 11.11 -6.66
CA LYS A 114 -23.42 10.44 -5.43
C LYS A 114 -22.82 9.05 -5.15
N ARG A 115 -21.72 9.07 -4.40
CA ARG A 115 -20.95 7.87 -4.02
C ARG A 115 -21.49 7.25 -2.72
N THR A 116 -22.05 6.05 -2.79
CA THR A 116 -22.05 5.10 -1.67
C THR A 116 -20.92 4.10 -1.94
N TYR A 117 -19.75 4.35 -1.37
CA TYR A 117 -18.64 3.42 -1.49
C TYR A 117 -18.89 2.20 -0.60
N THR A 118 -19.34 1.09 -1.19
CA THR A 118 -19.39 -0.18 -0.46
C THR A 118 -17.96 -0.63 -0.15
N GLY A 119 -17.63 -0.78 1.14
CA GLY A 119 -16.27 -1.14 1.58
C GLY A 119 -15.29 0.02 1.74
N ILE A 120 -15.75 1.28 1.72
CA ILE A 120 -14.94 2.45 2.13
C ILE A 120 -15.81 3.33 3.04
N SER A 121 -15.77 3.09 4.35
CA SER A 121 -16.45 3.89 5.37
C SER A 121 -16.21 3.27 6.75
N LYS A 122 -16.78 3.89 7.80
CA LYS A 122 -16.93 3.27 9.13
C LYS A 122 -17.52 1.85 9.09
N ASP A 123 -18.37 1.54 8.10
CA ASP A 123 -19.05 0.25 8.01
C ASP A 123 -18.08 -0.87 7.56
N ALA A 124 -16.92 -0.49 7.00
CA ALA A 124 -15.82 -1.41 6.76
C ALA A 124 -15.06 -1.77 8.05
N LEU A 125 -15.17 -0.96 9.10
CA LEU A 125 -14.60 -1.23 10.43
C LEU A 125 -15.64 -1.96 11.29
N ASN A 126 -15.82 -3.26 11.07
CA ASN A 126 -16.69 -4.05 11.94
C ASN A 126 -16.01 -4.28 13.31
N ILE A 127 -16.39 -3.46 14.30
CA ILE A 127 -15.78 -3.44 15.65
C ILE A 127 -16.25 -4.57 16.57
N ASN A 128 -17.23 -5.38 16.17
CA ASN A 128 -17.84 -6.41 17.03
C ASN A 128 -16.99 -7.69 17.20
N THR A 129 -15.77 -7.73 16.65
CA THR A 129 -14.95 -8.96 16.55
C THR A 129 -13.46 -8.64 16.71
N ILE A 130 -13.09 -7.94 17.77
CA ILE A 130 -11.69 -7.81 18.21
C ILE A 130 -11.32 -9.09 18.98
N GLN A 131 -11.33 -10.24 18.31
CA GLN A 131 -10.87 -11.48 18.92
C GLN A 131 -9.46 -11.79 18.40
N SER A 132 -8.48 -11.69 19.30
CA SER A 132 -7.07 -11.98 19.05
C SER A 132 -6.87 -13.50 19.04
N GLY A 133 -7.03 -14.12 17.86
CA GLY A 133 -6.81 -15.56 17.66
C GLY A 133 -5.33 -15.95 17.54
N SER A 134 -5.07 -17.13 16.97
CA SER A 134 -3.72 -17.71 16.74
C SER A 134 -2.84 -16.94 15.79
N ALA A 135 -3.47 -16.04 15.07
CA ALA A 135 -2.87 -15.19 14.11
C ALA A 135 -3.19 -13.80 14.63
N PHE A 136 -2.27 -13.24 15.39
CA PHE A 136 -2.46 -11.92 15.98
C PHE A 136 -2.70 -10.94 14.83
N PRO A 137 -3.82 -10.21 14.81
CA PRO A 137 -3.90 -9.05 13.96
C PRO A 137 -2.91 -8.04 14.54
N THR A 138 -1.77 -7.84 13.90
CA THR A 138 -1.11 -6.53 13.92
C THR A 138 -2.05 -5.58 13.19
N ALA A 139 -3.12 -5.17 13.85
CA ALA A 139 -4.12 -4.23 13.38
C ALA A 139 -5.14 -4.01 14.51
N GLY A 140 -4.69 -3.30 15.52
CA GLY A 140 -5.46 -2.97 16.72
C GLY A 140 -4.50 -2.52 17.82
N PRO A 141 -5.00 -1.85 18.88
CA PRO A 141 -4.32 -0.99 19.87
C PRO A 141 -2.99 -1.44 20.56
N GLU A 142 -2.35 -2.50 20.11
CA GLU A 142 -1.85 -3.56 20.99
C GLU A 142 -0.45 -4.09 20.61
N SER A 143 0.12 -3.81 19.44
CA SER A 143 1.25 -4.61 18.94
C SER A 143 2.64 -4.29 19.55
N TYR A 144 3.00 -3.01 19.79
CA TYR A 144 4.33 -2.67 20.33
C TYR A 144 4.31 -1.91 21.67
N ALA A 145 3.46 -0.89 21.82
CA ALA A 145 3.48 -0.02 23.01
C ALA A 145 2.72 -0.59 24.24
N LYS A 146 1.63 -1.34 24.05
CA LYS A 146 0.82 -1.90 25.16
C LYS A 146 1.14 -3.33 25.56
N ALA A 147 1.75 -4.14 24.69
CA ALA A 147 2.38 -5.41 25.10
C ALA A 147 3.35 -5.21 26.27
N ALA A 148 4.02 -4.05 26.25
CA ALA A 148 4.88 -3.56 27.31
C ALA A 148 4.20 -3.25 28.66
N THR A 149 2.87 -3.18 28.70
CA THR A 149 2.09 -2.73 29.85
C THR A 149 1.05 -3.76 30.33
N GLY A 150 0.98 -4.95 29.71
CA GLY A 150 0.12 -6.05 30.17
C GLY A 150 -1.39 -5.88 29.92
N LYS A 151 -1.79 -5.10 28.91
CA LYS A 151 -3.20 -4.73 28.66
C LYS A 151 -3.86 -5.42 27.45
N ILE A 152 -3.26 -6.47 26.90
CA ILE A 152 -3.80 -7.15 25.71
C ILE A 152 -4.69 -8.33 26.13
N PRO A 153 -5.98 -8.36 25.74
CA PRO A 153 -6.80 -9.55 25.87
C PRO A 153 -6.38 -10.58 24.82
N VAL A 154 -5.40 -11.41 25.16
CA VAL A 154 -5.06 -12.61 24.40
C VAL A 154 -6.14 -13.65 24.67
N GLU A 155 -6.67 -14.29 23.63
CA GLU A 155 -7.59 -15.40 23.85
C GLU A 155 -6.87 -16.52 24.60
N GLN A 156 -7.41 -16.89 25.77
CA GLN A 156 -6.83 -17.91 26.61
C GLN A 156 -6.76 -19.25 25.85
N ASP A 157 -5.70 -20.01 26.09
CA ASP A 157 -5.44 -21.33 25.51
C ASP A 157 -5.30 -21.37 23.98
N VAL A 158 -5.07 -20.23 23.33
CA VAL A 158 -4.80 -20.15 21.88
C VAL A 158 -3.30 -19.99 21.63
N THR A 159 -2.75 -20.82 20.76
CA THR A 159 -1.34 -20.73 20.37
C THR A 159 -1.17 -19.55 19.42
N THR A 160 -0.55 -18.48 19.91
CA THR A 160 -0.22 -17.27 19.13
C THR A 160 1.22 -17.28 18.64
N PHE A 161 2.16 -17.56 19.55
CA PHE A 161 3.58 -17.73 19.25
C PHE A 161 4.01 -19.14 19.64
N PHE A 162 4.98 -19.69 18.92
CA PHE A 162 5.51 -21.03 19.15
C PHE A 162 6.98 -21.12 18.73
N PHE A 163 7.64 -22.22 19.11
CA PHE A 163 9.01 -22.47 18.71
C PHE A 163 9.06 -23.15 17.35
N GLU A 164 10.09 -22.82 16.57
CA GLU A 164 10.28 -23.43 15.25
C GLU A 164 10.36 -24.96 15.29
N LYS A 165 10.93 -25.53 16.36
CA LYS A 165 11.00 -26.99 16.56
C LYS A 165 9.63 -27.66 16.64
N ASP A 166 8.55 -26.91 16.88
CA ASP A 166 7.17 -27.43 16.91
C ASP A 166 6.57 -27.54 15.50
N LEU A 167 7.22 -27.02 14.45
CA LEU A 167 6.79 -27.16 13.06
C LEU A 167 7.17 -28.53 12.49
N HIS A 168 6.56 -29.59 13.02
CA HIS A 168 6.77 -30.95 12.55
C HIS A 168 5.46 -31.73 12.42
N LEU A 169 5.50 -32.75 11.55
CA LEU A 169 4.36 -33.64 11.31
C LEU A 169 3.80 -34.18 12.63
N GLY A 170 2.47 -34.15 12.76
CA GLY A 170 1.77 -34.68 13.92
C GLY A 170 1.70 -33.76 15.13
N LYS A 171 2.44 -32.63 15.15
CA LYS A 171 2.31 -31.63 16.21
C LYS A 171 0.87 -31.15 16.29
N LYS A 172 0.35 -31.09 17.52
CA LYS A 172 -0.95 -30.52 17.86
C LYS A 172 -0.80 -29.13 18.45
N MET A 173 -1.70 -28.22 18.09
CA MET A 173 -1.77 -26.85 18.57
C MET A 173 -3.23 -26.41 18.64
N THR A 174 -3.65 -25.79 19.74
CA THR A 174 -4.95 -25.11 19.78
C THR A 174 -4.85 -23.83 18.98
N LEU A 175 -5.58 -23.76 17.86
CA LEU A 175 -5.58 -22.60 16.98
C LEU A 175 -6.97 -22.00 16.76
N HIS A 176 -6.99 -20.69 16.53
CA HIS A 176 -8.19 -19.95 16.13
C HIS A 176 -7.83 -18.96 15.01
N PHE A 177 -8.40 -19.16 13.83
CA PHE A 177 -8.23 -18.28 12.67
C PHE A 177 -9.53 -17.50 12.42
N PRO A 178 -9.77 -16.41 13.18
CA PRO A 178 -10.99 -15.64 13.00
C PRO A 178 -11.03 -15.04 11.58
N LYS A 179 -12.21 -15.00 10.98
CA LYS A 179 -12.38 -14.36 9.68
C LYS A 179 -12.15 -12.86 9.82
N THR A 180 -11.44 -12.28 8.86
CA THR A 180 -11.24 -10.82 8.83
C THR A 180 -12.60 -10.15 8.61
N THR A 181 -13.07 -9.39 9.59
CA THR A 181 -14.35 -8.67 9.49
C THR A 181 -14.22 -7.30 8.82
N ASN A 182 -12.99 -6.86 8.55
CA ASN A 182 -12.74 -5.67 7.77
C ASN A 182 -12.87 -5.99 6.26
N ASN A 183 -13.95 -5.50 5.66
CA ASN A 183 -14.25 -5.65 4.22
C ASN A 183 -13.73 -4.48 3.37
N ALA A 184 -12.81 -3.69 3.93
CA ALA A 184 -12.29 -2.51 3.26
C ALA A 184 -11.56 -2.87 1.97
N LYS A 185 -11.87 -2.13 0.91
CA LYS A 185 -11.34 -2.32 -0.44
C LYS A 185 -10.18 -1.37 -0.73
N PHE A 186 -9.33 -1.71 -1.69
CA PHE A 186 -8.28 -0.81 -2.16
C PHE A 186 -8.87 0.40 -2.86
N LEU A 187 -8.36 1.58 -2.51
CA LEU A 187 -8.58 2.77 -3.33
C LEU A 187 -7.64 2.74 -4.55
N PRO A 188 -8.09 3.26 -5.71
CA PRO A 188 -7.18 3.54 -6.82
C PRO A 188 -6.02 4.42 -6.34
N ARG A 189 -4.79 4.18 -6.84
CA ARG A 189 -3.57 4.84 -6.37
C ARG A 189 -3.68 6.36 -6.26
N LEU A 190 -4.26 7.02 -7.27
CA LEU A 190 -4.42 8.47 -7.29
C LEU A 190 -5.40 8.96 -6.20
N VAL A 191 -6.46 8.21 -5.97
CA VAL A 191 -7.44 8.50 -4.91
C VAL A 191 -6.81 8.28 -3.54
N ALA A 192 -6.06 7.19 -3.34
CA ALA A 192 -5.34 6.88 -2.11
C ALA A 192 -4.33 7.98 -1.76
N ARG A 193 -3.54 8.44 -2.73
CA ARG A 193 -2.55 9.52 -2.55
C ARG A 193 -3.18 10.86 -2.17
N ALA A 194 -4.43 11.10 -2.55
CA ALA A 194 -5.19 12.29 -2.19
C ALA A 194 -5.85 12.19 -0.79
N GLN A 195 -5.82 11.01 -0.15
CA GLN A 195 -6.34 10.86 1.21
C GLN A 195 -5.30 11.30 2.25
N PRO A 196 -5.70 12.05 3.29
CA PRO A 196 -4.84 12.29 4.44
C PRO A 196 -4.56 10.95 5.13
N PHE A 197 -3.28 10.68 5.41
CA PHE A 197 -2.82 9.51 6.15
C PHE A 197 -1.63 9.93 7.02
N SER A 198 -1.92 10.67 8.10
CA SER A 198 -0.94 11.11 9.10
C SER A 198 -1.62 11.48 10.40
N SER A 199 -0.96 11.28 11.54
CA SER A 199 -1.50 11.59 12.87
C SER A 199 -1.83 13.08 13.01
N SER A 200 -0.99 13.94 12.42
CA SER A 200 -1.19 15.39 12.36
C SER A 200 -2.47 15.83 11.64
N LYS A 201 -3.04 14.95 10.79
CA LYS A 201 -4.26 15.20 10.01
C LYS A 201 -5.45 14.41 10.51
N LEU A 202 -5.38 13.84 11.71
CA LEU A 202 -6.46 13.02 12.27
C LEU A 202 -7.83 13.72 12.24
N PRO A 203 -7.99 15.01 12.64
CA PRO A 203 -9.29 15.68 12.54
C PRO A 203 -9.84 15.75 11.10
N GLU A 204 -8.96 15.95 10.10
CA GLU A 204 -9.34 15.95 8.68
C GLU A 204 -9.81 14.56 8.24
N ILE A 205 -9.09 13.51 8.64
CA ILE A 205 -9.41 12.10 8.35
C ILE A 205 -10.79 11.76 8.93
N LEU A 206 -11.00 12.05 10.21
CA LEU A 206 -12.26 11.75 10.89
C LEU A 206 -13.44 12.47 10.24
N ASN A 207 -13.29 13.75 9.91
CA ASN A 207 -14.31 14.52 9.22
C ASN A 207 -14.60 13.97 7.81
N ARG A 208 -13.55 13.64 7.04
CA ARG A 208 -13.68 13.12 5.66
C ARG A 208 -14.43 11.79 5.60
N PHE A 209 -14.23 10.93 6.59
CA PHE A 209 -14.86 9.60 6.65
C PHE A 209 -16.07 9.55 7.61
N SER A 210 -16.55 10.70 8.08
CA SER A 210 -17.71 10.82 8.97
C SER A 210 -17.59 9.97 10.25
N LEU A 211 -16.37 9.91 10.81
CA LEU A 211 -16.07 9.23 12.07
C LEU A 211 -16.22 10.20 13.24
N LYS A 212 -16.89 9.76 14.31
CA LYS A 212 -17.02 10.57 15.53
C LYS A 212 -15.71 10.49 16.32
N PRO A 213 -15.07 11.60 16.74
CA PRO A 213 -13.74 11.58 17.37
C PRO A 213 -13.58 10.66 18.59
N GLU A 214 -14.65 10.44 19.35
CA GLU A 214 -14.64 9.59 20.55
C GLU A 214 -15.19 8.18 20.32
N SER A 215 -15.39 7.78 19.05
CA SER A 215 -15.86 6.43 18.74
C SER A 215 -14.74 5.41 18.68
N ALA A 216 -15.09 4.13 18.85
CA ALA A 216 -14.14 3.03 18.73
C ALA A 216 -13.44 3.01 17.35
N GLU A 217 -14.16 3.36 16.29
CA GLU A 217 -13.62 3.45 14.93
C GLU A 217 -12.57 4.57 14.79
N ALA A 218 -12.80 5.73 15.40
CA ALA A 218 -11.84 6.84 15.39
C ALA A 218 -10.54 6.47 16.11
N GLU A 219 -10.66 5.78 17.25
CA GLU A 219 -9.50 5.28 18.00
C GLU A 219 -8.71 4.22 17.21
N ILE A 220 -9.40 3.31 16.51
CA ILE A 220 -8.76 2.32 15.62
C ILE A 220 -8.02 2.99 14.45
N VAL A 221 -8.64 4.00 13.82
CA VAL A 221 -8.03 4.77 12.72
C VAL A 221 -6.78 5.51 13.20
N LYS A 222 -6.88 6.17 14.36
CA LYS A 222 -5.76 6.86 14.99
C LYS A 222 -4.59 5.90 15.24
N GLN A 223 -4.86 4.76 15.87
CA GLN A 223 -3.83 3.77 16.20
C GLN A 223 -3.16 3.19 14.95
N THR A 224 -3.94 2.86 13.91
CA THR A 224 -3.39 2.38 12.64
C THR A 224 -2.37 3.37 12.07
N ILE A 225 -2.67 4.67 12.14
CA ILE A 225 -1.76 5.72 11.65
C ILE A 225 -0.53 5.83 12.55
N GLU A 226 -0.70 5.81 13.87
CA GLU A 226 0.41 5.85 14.83
C GLU A 226 1.37 4.67 14.62
N GLU A 227 0.87 3.44 14.46
CA GLU A 227 1.69 2.26 14.17
C GLU A 227 2.47 2.39 12.85
N CYS A 228 1.82 2.96 11.82
CA CYS A 228 2.46 3.24 10.54
C CYS A 228 3.57 4.30 10.63
N GLU A 229 3.42 5.28 11.52
CA GLU A 229 4.37 6.38 11.73
C GLU A 229 5.46 6.06 12.77
N GLU A 230 5.33 4.98 13.54
CA GLU A 230 6.37 4.55 14.48
C GLU A 230 7.71 4.39 13.71
N PRO A 231 8.88 4.53 14.37
CA PRO A 231 10.15 4.16 13.74
C PRO A 231 10.24 2.65 13.47
N SER A 232 10.99 2.23 12.45
CA SER A 232 11.33 0.80 12.27
C SER A 232 12.26 0.31 13.37
N ILE A 233 12.19 -0.97 13.72
CA ILE A 233 13.26 -1.58 14.53
C ILE A 233 14.54 -1.73 13.71
N GLU A 234 15.69 -1.81 14.40
CA GLU A 234 16.97 -2.02 13.72
C GLU A 234 16.95 -3.33 12.91
N GLY A 235 17.17 -3.23 11.59
CA GLY A 235 17.13 -4.38 10.68
C GLY A 235 15.75 -4.71 10.09
N GLU A 236 14.74 -3.87 10.37
CA GLU A 236 13.43 -3.89 9.72
C GLU A 236 13.33 -2.75 8.70
N ASP A 237 12.91 -3.08 7.48
CA ASP A 237 12.36 -2.11 6.55
C ASP A 237 10.85 -2.20 6.59
N LYS A 238 10.14 -1.09 6.84
CA LYS A 238 8.68 -1.08 6.92
C LYS A 238 8.05 0.00 6.04
N TYR A 239 6.80 -0.24 5.68
CA TYR A 239 6.02 0.65 4.85
C TYR A 239 4.52 0.40 5.02
N CYS A 240 3.73 1.47 5.19
CA CYS A 240 2.28 1.36 5.14
C CYS A 240 1.76 1.63 3.73
N ALA A 241 1.32 0.57 3.06
CA ALA A 241 0.74 0.61 1.73
C ALA A 241 -0.74 0.97 1.78
N THR A 242 -1.10 2.12 1.20
CA THR A 242 -2.47 2.64 1.11
C THR A 242 -3.19 2.30 -0.20
N SER A 243 -2.54 1.55 -1.09
CA SER A 243 -3.06 1.13 -2.41
C SER A 243 -2.48 -0.23 -2.81
N LEU A 244 -3.08 -0.91 -3.79
CA LEU A 244 -2.53 -2.16 -4.33
C LEU A 244 -1.14 -1.94 -4.91
N GLU A 245 -0.96 -0.84 -5.62
CA GLU A 245 0.26 -0.52 -6.33
C GLU A 245 1.40 -0.27 -5.36
N SER A 246 1.15 0.47 -4.27
CA SER A 246 2.15 0.72 -3.25
C SER A 246 2.48 -0.53 -2.42
N LEU A 247 1.52 -1.43 -2.22
CA LEU A 247 1.74 -2.75 -1.63
C LEU A 247 2.72 -3.57 -2.49
N VAL A 248 2.44 -3.66 -3.79
CA VAL A 248 3.28 -4.40 -4.75
C VAL A 248 4.65 -3.74 -4.92
N ASP A 249 4.72 -2.42 -5.04
CA ASP A 249 5.96 -1.67 -5.19
C ASP A 249 6.93 -1.94 -4.04
N PHE A 250 6.44 -1.90 -2.80
CA PHE A 250 7.25 -2.20 -1.64
C PHE A 250 7.79 -3.64 -1.70
N SER A 251 6.90 -4.63 -1.88
CA SER A 251 7.31 -6.04 -1.94
C SER A 251 8.31 -6.33 -3.06
N VAL A 252 8.08 -5.80 -4.27
CA VAL A 252 8.98 -5.95 -5.43
C VAL A 252 10.30 -5.22 -5.21
N SER A 253 10.30 -4.05 -4.57
CA SER A 253 11.55 -3.32 -4.26
C SER A 253 12.48 -4.13 -3.34
N LYS A 254 11.91 -4.99 -2.48
CA LYS A 254 12.66 -5.83 -1.55
C LYS A 254 13.07 -7.16 -2.16
N LEU A 255 12.14 -7.85 -2.83
CA LEU A 255 12.31 -9.25 -3.25
C LEU A 255 12.57 -9.42 -4.75
N GLY A 256 12.35 -8.39 -5.55
CA GLY A 256 12.38 -8.46 -7.02
C GLY A 256 11.04 -8.87 -7.63
N LYS A 257 11.00 -8.92 -8.97
CA LYS A 257 9.78 -9.19 -9.75
C LYS A 257 9.35 -10.66 -9.81
N TYR A 258 10.24 -11.57 -9.43
CA TYR A 258 9.97 -13.00 -9.36
C TYR A 258 9.70 -13.35 -7.90
N ALA A 259 8.56 -12.92 -7.38
CA ALA A 259 8.15 -13.18 -6.01
C ALA A 259 6.80 -13.88 -5.99
N GLU A 260 6.64 -14.90 -5.15
CA GLU A 260 5.38 -15.59 -4.90
C GLU A 260 4.63 -14.97 -3.71
N VAL A 261 3.30 -15.05 -3.73
CA VAL A 261 2.44 -14.52 -2.66
C VAL A 261 1.60 -15.63 -2.05
N PHE A 262 1.70 -15.76 -0.73
CA PHE A 262 0.96 -16.72 0.07
C PHE A 262 0.06 -16.00 1.07
N SER A 263 -1.06 -16.64 1.42
CA SER A 263 -1.97 -16.23 2.49
C SER A 263 -2.45 -17.49 3.19
N THR A 264 -2.74 -17.38 4.49
CA THR A 264 -3.43 -18.44 5.23
C THR A 264 -4.84 -18.61 4.66
N LYS A 265 -5.26 -19.86 4.46
CA LYS A 265 -6.59 -20.28 4.00
C LYS A 265 -7.16 -21.29 4.98
N VAL A 266 -8.37 -21.06 5.48
CA VAL A 266 -9.03 -21.94 6.46
C VAL A 266 -10.50 -22.07 6.12
N ASP A 267 -11.01 -23.30 6.10
CA ASP A 267 -12.40 -23.60 5.74
C ASP A 267 -13.37 -23.52 6.95
N GLY A 268 -13.00 -22.77 7.99
CA GLY A 268 -13.76 -22.63 9.23
C GLY A 268 -13.22 -21.53 10.14
N GLU A 269 -14.00 -21.16 11.15
CA GLU A 269 -13.70 -20.02 12.03
C GLU A 269 -13.57 -20.43 13.51
N ASN A 270 -13.86 -21.68 13.85
CA ASN A 270 -13.91 -22.12 15.24
C ASN A 270 -12.51 -22.28 15.83
N LYS A 271 -12.33 -21.82 17.08
CA LYS A 271 -11.22 -22.22 17.94
C LYS A 271 -11.26 -23.73 18.15
N GLN A 272 -10.16 -24.42 17.86
CA GLN A 272 -10.05 -25.87 18.05
C GLN A 272 -8.59 -26.34 18.04
N GLU A 273 -8.37 -27.60 18.42
CA GLU A 273 -7.07 -28.24 18.22
C GLU A 273 -6.87 -28.59 16.75
N TYR A 274 -5.75 -28.14 16.18
CA TYR A 274 -5.29 -28.54 14.86
C TYR A 274 -4.05 -29.41 14.99
N ARG A 275 -3.92 -30.37 14.06
CA ARG A 275 -2.72 -31.18 13.88
C ARG A 275 -2.04 -30.85 12.57
N ILE A 276 -0.71 -30.74 12.58
CA ILE A 276 0.09 -30.66 11.35
C ILE A 276 -0.06 -31.98 10.58
N ALA A 277 -0.70 -31.88 9.41
CA ALA A 277 -1.18 -33.03 8.65
C ALA A 277 -0.17 -33.56 7.63
N ARG A 278 0.77 -32.71 7.19
CA ARG A 278 1.83 -33.04 6.22
C ARG A 278 3.18 -32.56 6.72
N ARG A 279 4.26 -33.00 6.07
CA ARG A 279 5.59 -32.42 6.31
C ARG A 279 5.52 -30.92 6.02
N VAL A 280 6.05 -30.12 6.95
CA VAL A 280 6.10 -28.67 6.81
C VAL A 280 7.03 -28.31 5.64
N GLU A 281 6.57 -27.42 4.79
CA GLU A 281 7.31 -26.95 3.61
C GLU A 281 7.94 -25.59 3.94
N LYS A 282 9.27 -25.50 3.78
CA LYS A 282 9.99 -24.23 3.90
C LYS A 282 9.93 -23.53 2.54
N ILE A 283 9.29 -22.37 2.50
CA ILE A 283 9.01 -21.63 1.27
C ILE A 283 9.91 -20.41 1.09
N GLY A 284 10.71 -20.03 2.10
CA GLY A 284 11.67 -18.95 1.95
C GLY A 284 12.53 -18.70 3.19
N GLU A 285 13.71 -18.09 2.98
CA GLU A 285 14.60 -17.55 4.03
C GLU A 285 14.65 -16.02 4.04
N ARG A 286 13.84 -15.41 3.17
CA ARG A 286 13.68 -13.98 3.04
C ARG A 286 12.25 -13.72 2.63
N SER A 287 11.58 -12.79 3.31
CA SER A 287 10.18 -12.52 3.05
C SER A 287 9.78 -11.10 3.40
N VAL A 288 8.78 -10.59 2.68
CA VAL A 288 8.01 -9.40 3.07
C VAL A 288 6.68 -9.88 3.59
N VAL A 289 6.31 -9.48 4.80
CA VAL A 289 4.98 -9.74 5.37
C VAL A 289 4.19 -8.44 5.30
N CYS A 290 2.97 -8.50 4.79
CA CYS A 290 2.05 -7.39 4.75
C CYS A 290 0.78 -7.75 5.53
N HIS A 291 0.55 -7.00 6.59
CA HIS A 291 -0.55 -7.17 7.50
C HIS A 291 -1.68 -6.19 7.19
N LYS A 292 -2.88 -6.72 6.90
CA LYS A 292 -4.04 -5.89 6.62
C LYS A 292 -4.45 -5.12 7.89
N GLN A 293 -4.44 -3.81 7.80
CA GLN A 293 -4.80 -2.91 8.89
C GLN A 293 -6.30 -2.67 8.97
N LYS A 294 -6.78 -2.36 10.19
CA LYS A 294 -8.16 -1.95 10.42
C LYS A 294 -8.29 -0.47 10.08
N TYR A 295 -8.38 -0.17 8.79
CA TYR A 295 -8.58 1.19 8.31
C TYR A 295 -9.85 1.31 7.46
N VAL A 296 -10.30 2.55 7.24
CA VAL A 296 -11.54 2.87 6.50
C VAL A 296 -11.50 2.49 5.01
N TYR A 297 -10.31 2.23 4.47
CA TYR A 297 -10.05 1.57 3.18
C TYR A 297 -8.90 0.58 3.38
N ALA A 298 -8.60 -0.28 2.40
CA ALA A 298 -7.54 -1.27 2.54
C ALA A 298 -6.15 -0.59 2.70
N VAL A 299 -5.56 -0.79 3.87
CA VAL A 299 -4.18 -0.39 4.21
C VAL A 299 -3.44 -1.63 4.67
N PHE A 300 -2.18 -1.78 4.27
CA PHE A 300 -1.31 -2.86 4.70
C PHE A 300 -0.07 -2.29 5.40
N TYR A 301 0.19 -2.73 6.62
CA TYR A 301 1.50 -2.58 7.25
C TYR A 301 2.41 -3.66 6.68
N CYS A 302 3.37 -3.27 5.85
CA CYS A 302 4.34 -4.18 5.26
C CYS A 302 5.68 -4.03 5.95
N HIS A 303 6.38 -5.14 6.13
CA HIS A 303 7.75 -5.13 6.58
C HIS A 303 8.58 -6.30 6.06
N GLU A 304 9.88 -6.05 5.88
CA GLU A 304 10.92 -7.05 5.73
C GLU A 304 11.77 -7.03 6.98
N ILE A 305 11.85 -8.17 7.68
CA ILE A 305 12.76 -8.36 8.81
C ILE A 305 13.87 -9.30 8.36
N ARG A 306 15.12 -8.94 8.64
CA ARG A 306 16.28 -9.83 8.38
C ARG A 306 16.17 -11.13 9.19
N SER A 307 16.74 -12.21 8.66
CA SER A 307 16.84 -13.51 9.36
C SER A 307 15.48 -14.15 9.64
N THR A 308 14.55 -14.07 8.68
CA THR A 308 13.25 -14.75 8.72
C THR A 308 13.30 -16.10 8.02
N ARG A 309 12.42 -17.02 8.42
CA ARG A 309 12.10 -18.23 7.65
C ARG A 309 10.60 -18.34 7.51
N ALA A 310 10.15 -18.60 6.30
CA ALA A 310 8.75 -18.74 5.98
C ALA A 310 8.40 -20.20 5.69
N TYR A 311 7.22 -20.59 6.16
CA TYR A 311 6.74 -21.97 6.08
C TYR A 311 5.30 -22.02 5.60
N LYS A 312 5.01 -23.03 4.80
CA LYS A 312 3.65 -23.45 4.43
C LYS A 312 3.30 -24.71 5.21
N VAL A 313 2.16 -24.67 5.92
CA VAL A 313 1.76 -25.67 6.90
C VAL A 313 0.34 -26.17 6.60
N SER A 314 0.21 -27.45 6.25
CA SER A 314 -1.09 -28.10 6.15
C SER A 314 -1.57 -28.55 7.52
N LEU A 315 -2.75 -28.09 7.93
CA LEU A 315 -3.38 -28.34 9.21
C LEU A 315 -4.73 -29.05 9.01
N VAL A 316 -5.08 -29.92 9.96
CA VAL A 316 -6.40 -30.54 10.06
C VAL A 316 -6.90 -30.39 11.50
N GLY A 317 -8.05 -29.75 11.65
CA GLY A 317 -8.76 -29.54 12.91
C GLY A 317 -9.35 -30.84 13.46
N ALA A 318 -9.65 -30.84 14.76
CA ALA A 318 -10.33 -31.94 15.43
C ALA A 318 -11.72 -32.24 14.84
N ASP A 319 -12.39 -31.22 14.28
CA ASP A 319 -13.67 -31.35 13.57
C ASP A 319 -13.53 -31.75 12.09
N GLY A 320 -12.30 -31.97 11.60
CA GLY A 320 -12.00 -32.27 10.21
C GLY A 320 -11.77 -31.04 9.31
N THR A 321 -11.90 -29.82 9.82
CA THR A 321 -11.61 -28.57 9.11
C THR A 321 -10.19 -28.58 8.58
N LYS A 322 -10.01 -28.23 7.31
CA LYS A 322 -8.69 -28.13 6.69
C LYS A 322 -8.22 -26.67 6.68
N ALA A 323 -6.92 -26.49 6.89
CA ALA A 323 -6.28 -25.21 6.76
C ALA A 323 -4.93 -25.35 6.06
N GLU A 324 -4.63 -24.40 5.18
CA GLU A 324 -3.31 -24.17 4.63
C GLU A 324 -2.81 -22.86 5.23
N ALA A 325 -2.04 -22.96 6.32
CA ALA A 325 -1.55 -21.81 7.06
C ALA A 325 -0.13 -21.44 6.62
N VAL A 326 0.17 -20.16 6.68
CA VAL A 326 1.52 -19.62 6.49
C VAL A 326 2.08 -19.25 7.86
N ALA A 327 3.31 -19.68 8.14
CA ALA A 327 4.03 -19.31 9.36
C ALA A 327 5.32 -18.57 9.01
N VAL A 328 5.68 -17.61 9.87
CA VAL A 328 6.95 -16.90 9.80
C VAL A 328 7.68 -17.10 11.12
N CYS A 329 8.97 -17.39 11.03
CA CYS A 329 9.88 -17.53 12.15
C CYS A 329 10.97 -16.47 12.08
N HIS A 330 11.14 -15.72 13.16
CA HIS A 330 12.19 -14.72 13.31
C HIS A 330 13.35 -15.34 14.10
N SER A 331 14.51 -15.46 13.44
CA SER A 331 15.68 -16.14 14.03
C SER A 331 16.48 -15.23 14.93
N ASP A 332 16.52 -13.94 14.61
CA ASP A 332 17.24 -12.93 15.38
C ASP A 332 16.23 -11.96 16.01
N THR A 333 15.93 -12.20 17.27
CA THR A 333 15.01 -11.38 18.07
C THR A 333 15.75 -10.49 19.06
N ARG A 334 17.09 -10.36 18.98
CA ARG A 334 17.91 -9.62 19.98
C ARG A 334 17.50 -8.16 20.15
N LYS A 335 17.06 -7.54 19.05
CA LYS A 335 16.67 -6.13 18.98
C LYS A 335 15.18 -5.90 19.26
N TRP A 336 14.42 -6.98 19.49
CA TRP A 336 13.02 -6.88 19.81
C TRP A 336 12.83 -6.36 21.23
N ASN A 337 11.76 -5.60 21.44
CA ASN A 337 11.41 -5.14 22.77
C ASN A 337 11.10 -6.36 23.67
N ILE A 338 11.83 -6.51 24.78
CA ILE A 338 11.66 -7.62 25.72
C ILE A 338 10.24 -7.74 26.26
N LYS A 339 9.50 -6.64 26.27
CA LYS A 339 8.13 -6.62 26.77
C LYS A 339 7.11 -7.01 25.70
N LEU A 340 7.53 -7.44 24.51
CA LEU A 340 6.62 -8.05 23.53
C LEU A 340 5.99 -9.32 24.10
N LEU A 341 4.72 -9.51 23.75
CA LEU A 341 3.90 -10.62 24.23
C LEU A 341 4.52 -11.99 23.95
N ALA A 342 5.24 -12.15 22.83
CA ALA A 342 5.93 -13.38 22.48
C ALA A 342 6.88 -13.88 23.59
N PHE A 343 7.64 -12.97 24.22
CA PHE A 343 8.57 -13.32 25.29
C PHE A 343 7.87 -13.68 26.60
N GLN A 344 6.71 -13.08 26.85
CA GLN A 344 5.88 -13.37 28.01
C GLN A 344 5.24 -14.76 27.90
N LEU A 345 4.67 -15.09 26.73
CA LEU A 345 4.01 -16.37 26.47
C LEU A 345 5.00 -17.54 26.39
N LEU A 346 6.11 -17.36 25.67
CA LEU A 346 7.11 -18.41 25.49
C LEU A 346 8.10 -18.51 26.65
N LYS A 347 8.11 -17.54 27.57
CA LYS A 347 9.01 -17.46 28.73
C LYS A 347 10.50 -17.53 28.33
N VAL A 348 10.85 -16.84 27.24
CA VAL A 348 12.21 -16.74 26.72
C VAL A 348 12.66 -15.28 26.61
N LYS A 349 13.96 -15.05 26.42
CA LYS A 349 14.53 -13.70 26.27
C LYS A 349 14.80 -13.40 24.78
N PRO A 350 14.85 -12.11 24.39
CA PRO A 350 15.36 -11.69 23.09
C PRO A 350 16.66 -12.38 22.70
N GLY A 351 16.71 -12.94 21.49
CA GLY A 351 17.92 -13.53 20.91
C GLY A 351 18.30 -14.94 21.35
N THR A 352 17.52 -15.60 22.22
CA THR A 352 17.89 -16.94 22.71
C THR A 352 17.44 -18.06 21.78
N VAL A 353 16.26 -17.90 21.15
CA VAL A 353 15.66 -18.91 20.26
C VAL A 353 14.83 -18.22 19.17
N PRO A 354 14.64 -18.86 18.00
CA PRO A 354 13.69 -18.38 17.00
C PRO A 354 12.25 -18.35 17.54
N ILE A 355 11.52 -17.29 17.22
CA ILE A 355 10.10 -17.11 17.56
C ILE A 355 9.28 -17.19 16.29
N CYS A 356 8.27 -18.05 16.28
CA CYS A 356 7.38 -18.22 15.15
C CYS A 356 5.95 -17.84 15.49
N HIS A 357 5.19 -17.46 14.46
CA HIS A 357 3.74 -17.30 14.52
C HIS A 357 3.10 -17.63 13.17
N PHE A 358 1.80 -17.94 13.19
CA PHE A 358 1.02 -18.04 11.97
C PHE A 358 0.57 -16.65 11.50
N LEU A 359 0.37 -16.49 10.19
CA LEU A 359 -0.22 -15.30 9.62
C LEU A 359 -1.74 -15.42 9.57
N PRO A 360 -2.48 -14.35 9.92
CA PRO A 360 -3.93 -14.33 9.75
C PRO A 360 -4.36 -14.52 8.30
N SER A 361 -5.58 -15.00 8.11
CA SER A 361 -6.26 -14.88 6.82
C SER A 361 -6.29 -13.42 6.40
N GLY A 362 -6.11 -13.13 5.11
CA GLY A 362 -6.06 -11.75 4.58
C GLY A 362 -4.71 -11.05 4.69
N ASN A 363 -3.76 -11.59 5.46
CA ASN A 363 -2.37 -11.13 5.43
C ASN A 363 -1.60 -11.82 4.30
N LEU A 364 -0.62 -11.11 3.76
CA LEU A 364 0.14 -11.54 2.59
C LEU A 364 1.59 -11.79 2.96
N LEU A 365 2.10 -12.97 2.65
CA LEU A 365 3.51 -13.29 2.70
C LEU A 365 4.06 -13.30 1.28
N TRP A 366 5.09 -12.51 1.04
CA TRP A 366 5.84 -12.49 -0.20
C TRP A 366 7.19 -13.16 0.02
N VAL A 367 7.58 -14.06 -0.89
CA VAL A 367 8.91 -14.71 -0.89
C VAL A 367 9.48 -14.66 -2.31
N PRO A 368 10.81 -14.57 -2.49
CA PRO A 368 11.41 -14.70 -3.81
C PRO A 368 11.16 -16.11 -4.36
N ASN A 369 10.87 -16.20 -5.66
CA ASN A 369 10.70 -17.45 -6.43
C ASN A 369 12.06 -18.02 -6.83
#